data_AF-A0A383ANX0-F1
#
_entry.id   AF-A0A383ANX0-F1
#
_cell.length_a   1.000
_cell.length_b   1.000
_cell.length_c   1.000
_cell.angle_alpha   90.00
_cell.angle_beta   90.00
_cell.angle_gamma   90.00
#
_symmetry.space_group_name_H-M   'P 1'
#
loop_
_entity.id
_entity.type
_entity.pdbx_description
1 polymer ?
#
loop_
_entity_poly.entity_id
_entity_poly.type
_entity_poly.pdbx_seq_one_letter_code
_entity_poly.pdbx_strand_id
1 'polypeptide(L)'
;KLSIPMAFGFTVMFITGVSLFYAVPVRSAQSVWFRVKMVLLVACAVNAYLFHKRMNESVSSWDNDARAPSRIRHGAALSLGFWTIVVICGRFIAYDWFDCDYDQSGFIEFVAGCVPGQERF
;
A
#
# COMPACT_ATOMS: atom_id res chain seq x y z
N LYS A 1 -12.55 -23.21 7.02
CA LYS A 1 -11.50 -22.44 7.74
C LYS A 1 -10.50 -21.85 6.74
N LEU A 2 -10.98 -20.96 5.86
CA LEU A 2 -10.18 -20.39 4.76
C LEU A 2 -9.26 -19.24 5.20
N SER A 3 -9.41 -18.76 6.44
CA SER A 3 -8.65 -17.64 7.00
C SER A 3 -7.20 -17.99 7.33
N ILE A 4 -6.88 -19.26 7.58
CA ILE A 4 -5.54 -19.72 7.97
C ILE A 4 -4.49 -19.47 6.86
N PRO A 5 -4.68 -19.92 5.60
CA PRO A 5 -3.72 -19.65 4.53
C PRO A 5 -3.60 -18.15 4.22
N MET A 6 -4.70 -17.39 4.34
CA MET A 6 -4.68 -15.94 4.14
C MET A 6 -3.84 -15.23 5.21
N ALA A 7 -3.99 -15.60 6.49
CA ALA A 7 -3.22 -15.05 7.58
C ALA A 7 -1.72 -15.39 7.45
N PHE A 8 -1.39 -16.60 7.01
CA PHE A 8 -0.01 -17.00 6.74
C PHE A 8 0.62 -16.12 5.63
N GLY A 9 -0.07 -15.99 4.49
CA GLY A 9 0.41 -15.14 3.39
C GLY A 9 0.61 -13.68 3.81
N PHE A 10 -0.32 -13.13 4.59
CA PHE A 10 -0.20 -11.78 5.14
C PHE A 10 1.00 -11.64 6.09
N THR A 11 1.24 -12.64 6.95
CA THR A 11 2.37 -12.64 7.89
C THR A 11 3.70 -12.66 7.15
N VAL A 12 3.85 -13.51 6.14
CA VAL A 12 5.06 -13.57 5.31
C VAL A 12 5.28 -12.24 4.57
N MET A 13 4.23 -11.66 4.00
CA MET A 13 4.31 -10.37 3.30
C MET A 13 4.74 -9.24 4.24
N PHE A 14 4.27 -9.25 5.50
CA PHE A 14 4.66 -8.28 6.51
C PHE A 14 6.12 -8.43 6.93
N ILE A 15 6.56 -9.66 7.26
CA ILE A 15 7.94 -9.95 7.69
C ILE A 15 8.94 -9.56 6.60
N THR A 16 8.65 -9.94 5.34
CA THR A 16 9.52 -9.60 4.21
C THR A 16 9.58 -8.09 3.96
N GLY A 17 8.47 -7.37 4.12
CA GLY A 17 8.44 -5.91 4.04
C GLY A 17 9.28 -5.23 5.12
N VAL A 18 9.18 -5.69 6.38
CA VAL A 18 9.98 -5.16 7.49
C VAL A 18 11.47 -5.49 7.31
N SER A 19 11.79 -6.69 6.82
CA SER A 19 13.17 -7.08 6.54
C SER A 19 13.82 -6.18 5.48
N LEU A 20 13.07 -5.77 4.46
CA LEU A 20 13.56 -4.83 3.43
C LEU A 20 13.86 -3.45 4.05
N PHE A 21 12.97 -2.97 4.91
CA PHE A 21 13.16 -1.71 5.62
C PHE A 21 14.38 -1.75 6.55
N TYR A 22 14.61 -2.87 7.23
CA TYR A 22 15.78 -3.05 8.10
C TYR A 22 17.11 -3.06 7.31
N ALA A 23 17.11 -3.53 6.07
CA ALA A 23 18.33 -3.63 5.28
C ALA A 23 18.92 -2.26 4.91
N VAL A 24 18.07 -1.28 4.56
CA VAL A 24 18.51 0.09 4.20
C VAL A 24 17.49 1.11 4.74
N PRO A 25 17.47 1.37 6.06
CA PRO A 25 16.39 2.12 6.69
C PRO A 25 16.38 3.61 6.31
N VAL A 26 17.56 4.23 6.18
CA VAL A 26 17.68 5.66 5.85
C VAL A 26 17.19 5.93 4.44
N ARG A 27 17.75 5.22 3.45
CA ARG A 27 17.33 5.32 2.04
C ARG A 27 15.86 4.94 1.83
N SER A 28 15.38 3.90 2.51
CA SER A 28 13.97 3.48 2.40
C SER A 28 13.01 4.52 2.98
N ALA A 29 13.38 5.20 4.06
CA ALA A 29 12.54 6.22 4.69
C ALA A 29 12.53 7.57 3.93
N GLN A 30 13.61 7.90 3.22
CA GLN A 30 13.67 9.09 2.38
C GLN A 30 13.01 8.90 1.01
N SER A 31 12.87 7.67 0.54
CA SER A 31 12.14 7.40 -0.71
C SER A 31 10.68 7.83 -0.62
N VAL A 32 10.28 8.74 -1.51
CA VAL A 32 8.90 9.21 -1.65
C VAL A 32 7.97 8.04 -1.96
N TRP A 33 8.42 7.08 -2.77
CA TRP A 33 7.66 5.90 -3.17
C TRP A 33 7.33 4.99 -1.99
N PHE A 34 8.25 4.85 -1.03
CA PHE A 34 7.99 4.10 0.19
C PHE A 34 6.89 4.76 1.03
N ARG A 35 6.95 6.09 1.22
CA ARG A 35 5.93 6.84 1.98
C ARG A 35 4.55 6.74 1.34
N VAL A 36 4.47 6.92 0.01
CA VAL A 36 3.22 6.77 -0.75
C VAL A 36 2.67 5.35 -0.60
N LYS A 37 3.52 4.33 -0.71
CA LYS A 37 3.13 2.93 -0.51
C LYS A 37 2.55 2.70 0.90
N MET A 38 3.15 3.27 1.94
CA MET A 38 2.65 3.14 3.31
C MET A 38 1.27 3.78 3.49
N VAL A 39 1.05 4.98 2.94
CA VAL A 39 -0.26 5.64 2.97
C VAL A 39 -1.30 4.81 2.19
N LEU A 40 -0.94 4.27 1.03
CA LEU A 40 -1.81 3.41 0.23
C LEU A 40 -2.16 2.10 0.95
N LEU A 41 -1.22 1.50 1.69
CA LEU A 41 -1.51 0.31 2.48
C LEU A 41 -2.52 0.59 3.59
N VAL A 42 -2.44 1.75 4.24
CA VAL A 42 -3.44 2.19 5.22
C VAL A 42 -4.80 2.40 4.53
N ALA A 43 -4.83 3.07 3.38
CA ALA A 43 -6.05 3.24 2.59
C ALA A 43 -6.66 1.91 2.16
N CYS A 44 -5.83 0.95 1.74
CA CYS A 44 -6.21 -0.44 1.44
C CYS A 44 -6.87 -1.13 2.65
N ALA A 45 -6.27 -1.02 3.83
CA ALA A 45 -6.80 -1.63 5.05
C ALA A 45 -8.16 -1.03 5.43
N VAL A 46 -8.31 0.30 5.33
CA VAL A 46 -9.59 0.98 5.53
C VAL A 46 -10.63 0.53 4.51
N ASN A 47 -10.27 0.45 3.22
CA ASN A 47 -11.17 -0.02 2.17
C ASN A 47 -11.59 -1.47 2.40
N ALA A 48 -10.66 -2.35 2.77
CA ALA A 48 -10.94 -3.75 3.08
C ALA A 48 -11.88 -3.89 4.29
N TYR A 49 -11.68 -3.11 5.35
CA TYR A 49 -12.56 -3.10 6.51
C TYR A 49 -13.98 -2.64 6.16
N LEU A 50 -14.11 -1.53 5.41
CA LEU A 50 -15.40 -1.03 4.95
C LEU A 50 -16.10 -2.00 4.01
N PHE A 51 -15.35 -2.66 3.12
CA PHE A 51 -15.86 -3.68 2.23
C PHE A 51 -16.36 -4.90 3.00
N HIS A 52 -15.60 -5.40 3.97
CA HIS A 52 -15.99 -6.56 4.78
C HIS A 52 -17.25 -6.27 5.61
N LYS A 53 -17.35 -5.08 6.21
CA LYS A 53 -18.55 -4.65 6.95
C LYS A 53 -19.79 -4.60 6.04
N ARG A 54 -19.67 -3.93 4.88
CA ARG A 54 -20.76 -3.80 3.91
C ARG A 54 -21.16 -5.14 3.30
N MET A 55 -20.19 -6.03 3.08
CA MET A 55 -20.43 -7.39 2.61
C MET A 55 -21.27 -8.15 3.64
N ASN A 56 -20.86 -8.18 4.92
CA ASN A 56 -21.62 -8.85 5.99
C ASN A 56 -23.03 -8.28 6.17
N GLU A 57 -23.22 -6.96 6.04
CA GLU A 57 -24.55 -6.32 6.11
C GLU A 57 -25.43 -6.67 4.91
N SER A 58 -24.84 -6.88 3.72
CA SER A 58 -25.57 -7.17 2.48
C SER A 58 -25.91 -8.66 2.27
N VAL A 59 -25.19 -9.56 2.96
CA VAL A 59 -25.34 -11.03 2.84
C VAL A 59 -26.77 -11.48 3.10
N SER A 60 -27.51 -10.82 4.00
CA SER A 60 -28.88 -11.22 4.34
C SER A 60 -29.93 -10.88 3.26
N SER A 61 -29.62 -10.02 2.28
CA SER A 61 -30.63 -9.52 1.31
C SER A 61 -30.43 -10.01 -0.12
N TRP A 62 -29.25 -10.53 -0.46
CA TRP A 62 -28.82 -10.70 -1.85
C TRP A 62 -28.58 -12.16 -2.27
N ASP A 63 -28.68 -13.12 -1.34
CA ASP A 63 -28.32 -14.53 -1.56
C ASP A 63 -29.12 -15.22 -2.70
N ASN A 64 -30.27 -14.63 -3.10
CA ASN A 64 -31.12 -15.11 -4.19
C ASN A 64 -31.09 -14.25 -5.47
N ASP A 65 -30.25 -13.20 -5.53
CA ASP A 65 -30.26 -12.24 -6.62
C ASP A 65 -29.06 -12.42 -7.57
N ALA A 66 -29.28 -12.25 -8.87
CA ALA A 66 -28.29 -12.63 -9.90
C ALA A 66 -27.11 -11.64 -10.04
N ARG A 67 -27.18 -10.43 -9.43
CA ARG A 67 -26.18 -9.36 -9.60
C ARG A 67 -25.78 -8.63 -8.32
N ALA A 68 -24.47 -8.64 -8.03
CA ALA A 68 -23.95 -8.06 -6.80
C ALA A 68 -24.26 -6.56 -6.73
N PRO A 69 -24.68 -6.04 -5.57
CA PRO A 69 -24.95 -4.62 -5.38
C PRO A 69 -23.82 -3.78 -5.97
N SER A 70 -24.16 -2.76 -6.76
CA SER A 70 -23.18 -1.90 -7.46
C SER A 70 -22.11 -1.34 -6.51
N ARG A 71 -22.49 -1.05 -5.26
CA ARG A 71 -21.62 -0.56 -4.19
C ARG A 71 -20.51 -1.55 -3.82
N ILE A 72 -20.80 -2.85 -3.81
CA ILE A 72 -19.82 -3.91 -3.51
C ILE A 72 -18.83 -4.01 -4.67
N ARG A 73 -19.32 -3.94 -5.91
CA ARG A 73 -18.47 -3.98 -7.11
C ARG A 73 -17.47 -2.84 -7.16
N HIS A 74 -17.89 -1.62 -6.82
CA HIS A 74 -17.01 -0.45 -6.76
C HIS A 74 -15.95 -0.62 -5.64
N GLY A 75 -16.33 -1.15 -4.48
CA GLY A 75 -15.37 -1.45 -3.40
C GLY A 75 -14.31 -2.49 -3.79
N ALA A 76 -14.72 -3.53 -4.53
CA ALA A 76 -13.81 -4.54 -5.08
C ALA A 76 -12.88 -3.95 -6.16
N ALA A 77 -13.41 -3.13 -7.07
CA ALA A 77 -12.61 -2.44 -8.09
C ALA A 77 -11.58 -1.47 -7.47
N LEU A 78 -11.97 -0.72 -6.44
CA LEU A 78 -11.05 0.15 -5.68
C LEU A 78 -9.96 -0.66 -4.99
N SER A 79 -10.29 -1.81 -4.42
CA SER A 79 -9.30 -2.71 -3.80
C SER A 79 -8.25 -3.17 -4.82
N LEU A 80 -8.68 -3.64 -5.99
CA LEU A 80 -7.78 -4.04 -7.07
C LEU A 80 -6.92 -2.87 -7.59
N GLY A 81 -7.52 -1.68 -7.69
CA GLY A 81 -6.81 -0.45 -8.04
C GLY A 81 -5.71 -0.12 -7.04
N PHE A 82 -6.02 -0.08 -5.75
CA PHE A 82 -5.03 0.19 -4.71
C PHE A 82 -3.93 -0.87 -4.67
N TRP A 83 -4.25 -2.16 -4.79
CA TRP A 83 -3.24 -3.21 -4.86
C TRP A 83 -2.31 -3.07 -6.07
N THR A 84 -2.86 -2.72 -7.23
CA THR A 84 -2.07 -2.44 -8.43
C THR A 84 -1.06 -1.31 -8.17
N ILE A 85 -1.52 -0.20 -7.59
CA ILE A 85 -0.65 0.94 -7.28
C ILE A 85 0.40 0.57 -6.22
N VAL A 86 0.04 -0.18 -5.18
CA VAL A 86 0.98 -0.65 -4.14
C VAL A 86 2.10 -1.50 -4.72
N VAL A 87 1.80 -2.39 -5.69
CA VAL A 87 2.80 -3.22 -6.37
C VAL A 87 3.71 -2.36 -7.25
N ILE A 88 3.15 -1.39 -7.97
CA ILE A 88 3.91 -0.44 -8.80
C ILE A 88 4.86 0.40 -7.93
N CYS A 89 4.36 1.01 -6.85
CA CYS A 89 5.20 1.75 -5.89
C CYS A 89 6.30 0.85 -5.30
N GLY A 90 5.98 -0.43 -5.03
CA GLY A 90 6.98 -1.40 -4.58
C GLY A 90 8.14 -1.60 -5.54
N ARG A 91 7.90 -1.53 -6.86
CA ARG A 91 8.94 -1.62 -7.89
C ARG A 91 9.73 -0.32 -8.04
N PHE A 92 9.07 0.83 -7.88
CA PHE A 92 9.72 2.12 -7.98
C PHE A 92 10.63 2.47 -6.79
N ILE A 93 10.52 1.78 -5.65
CA ILE A 93 11.51 1.92 -4.55
C ILE A 93 12.94 1.59 -5.02
N ALA A 94 13.11 0.67 -5.97
CA ALA A 94 14.42 0.32 -6.52
C ALA A 94 14.90 1.28 -7.63
N TYR A 95 13.97 1.98 -8.26
CA TYR A 95 14.21 2.93 -9.35
C TYR A 95 13.74 4.30 -8.90
N ASP A 96 14.41 4.86 -7.88
CA ASP A 96 14.04 6.17 -7.36
C ASP A 96 14.65 7.27 -8.24
N TRP A 97 13.79 8.17 -8.69
CA TRP A 97 14.10 9.36 -9.48
C TRP A 97 13.94 10.63 -8.65
N PHE A 98 13.39 10.49 -7.43
CA PHE A 98 13.24 11.53 -6.42
C PHE A 98 14.26 11.33 -5.29
N ASP A 99 15.48 10.93 -5.64
CA ASP A 99 16.59 10.78 -4.70
C ASP A 99 17.15 12.18 -4.32
N CYS A 100 17.62 12.32 -3.09
CA CYS A 100 18.13 13.59 -2.56
C CYS A 100 19.49 14.00 -3.16
N ASP A 101 20.10 13.13 -3.98
CA ASP A 101 21.35 13.39 -4.71
C ASP A 101 21.15 14.35 -5.92
N TYR A 102 19.91 14.52 -6.39
CA TYR A 102 19.57 15.38 -7.52
C TYR A 102 18.92 16.69 -7.05
N ASP A 103 19.26 17.81 -7.70
CA ASP A 103 18.58 19.10 -7.51
C ASP A 103 17.11 18.99 -7.96
N GLN A 104 16.19 19.03 -7.00
CA GLN A 104 14.75 18.83 -7.21
C GLN A 104 13.98 20.07 -6.73
N SER A 105 12.72 20.18 -7.13
CA SER A 105 11.87 21.26 -6.59
C SER A 105 11.75 21.14 -5.06
N GLY A 106 11.81 22.25 -4.33
CA GLY A 106 11.80 22.24 -2.84
C GLY A 106 10.59 21.55 -2.20
N PHE A 107 9.49 21.36 -2.93
CA PHE A 107 8.36 20.54 -2.48
C PHE A 107 8.72 19.04 -2.40
N ILE A 108 9.45 18.52 -3.38
CA ILE A 108 9.90 17.12 -3.42
C ILE A 108 10.92 16.87 -2.32
N GLU A 109 11.86 17.80 -2.11
CA GLU A 109 12.83 17.71 -1.00
C GLU A 109 12.13 17.66 0.36
N PHE A 110 11.08 18.47 0.56
CA PHE A 110 10.26 18.44 1.77
C PHE A 110 9.52 17.10 1.92
N VAL A 111 8.90 16.59 0.85
CA VAL A 111 8.15 15.33 0.87
C VAL A 111 9.07 14.11 1.05
N ALA A 112 10.28 14.14 0.47
CA ALA A 112 11.32 13.14 0.68
C ALA A 112 11.98 13.28 2.07
N GLY A 113 11.91 14.46 2.69
CA GLY A 113 12.59 14.75 3.95
C GLY A 113 14.10 14.72 3.78
N CYS A 114 14.62 15.31 2.71
CA CYS A 114 16.04 15.43 2.47
C CYS A 114 16.68 16.28 3.57
N VAL A 115 17.76 15.78 4.18
CA VAL A 115 18.54 16.49 5.19
C VAL A 115 19.95 16.67 4.62
N PRO A 116 20.51 17.90 4.63
CA PRO A 116 21.84 18.15 4.08
C PRO A 116 22.90 17.23 4.73
N GLY A 117 23.66 16.48 3.92
CA GLY A 117 24.74 15.61 4.39
C GLY A 117 24.35 14.17 4.77
N GLN A 118 23.11 13.73 4.53
CA GLN A 118 22.66 12.34 4.73
C GLN A 118 22.59 11.50 3.44
N GLU A 119 22.98 12.05 2.28
CA GLU A 119 22.82 11.42 0.95
C GLU A 119 23.72 10.20 0.65
N ARG A 120 24.63 9.80 1.56
CA ARG A 120 25.69 8.81 1.30
C ARG A 120 25.64 7.50 2.10
N PHE A 121 24.59 7.24 2.89
CA PHE A 121 24.50 6.03 3.72
C PHE A 121 23.35 5.10 3.30
#